data_AF-A0A2X0U004-F1
#
_entry.id   AF-A0A2X0U004-F1
#
_cell.length_a   1.000
_cell.length_b   1.000
_cell.length_c   1.000
_cell.angle_alpha   90.00
_cell.angle_beta   90.00
_cell.angle_gamma   90.00
#
_symmetry.space_group_name_H-M   'P 1'
#
loop_
_entity.id
_entity.type
_entity.pdbx_description
1 polymer ?
#
loop_
_entity_poly.entity_id
_entity_poly.type
_entity_poly.pdbx_seq_one_letter_code
_entity_poly.pdbx_strand_id
1 'polypeptide(L)'
;MSDTASLITLRSILDIEIARNYEWDAATIIALSGVDRPGDLTTRIVEVPGALTDIAAEGFSPHSAAGHALSHELHDAIQRRVRLWIAEIPTDQLARLHEAFGDGIVHEAGQPRGANTPIAMSPLELLEQWAAGSDEQREFMRIAMAGLDTLTSSSHATRASRAVGASIIERSPFLRLCRNPKFIAYVVVFVYSMARAVPVMFVPHFGGDWRILWLIDVVTAIPYTWGLIEMVAGQKLWHRIAGAVTASVTFLAPYVYFLLYGRHAPPGIWFAIACIFFGGIFLEVFRYLRDRAVKKGLAE
;
A
#
# COMPACT_ATOMS: atom_id res chain seq x y z
N MET A 1 -12.54 -7.49 -22.16
CA MET A 1 -12.67 -6.19 -21.45
C MET A 1 -12.74 -5.06 -22.47
N SER A 2 -13.57 -4.03 -22.26
CA SER A 2 -13.57 -2.82 -23.11
C SER A 2 -12.29 -2.01 -22.90
N ASP A 3 -11.79 -1.30 -23.93
CA ASP A 3 -10.53 -0.51 -23.88
C ASP A 3 -10.46 0.46 -22.68
N THR A 4 -11.59 1.06 -22.30
CA THR A 4 -11.67 1.96 -21.13
C THR A 4 -11.57 1.20 -19.80
N ALA A 5 -12.10 -0.02 -19.70
CA ALA A 5 -11.92 -0.85 -18.52
C ALA A 5 -10.46 -1.26 -18.35
N SER A 6 -9.76 -1.56 -19.46
CA SER A 6 -8.33 -1.91 -19.45
C SER A 6 -7.44 -0.77 -18.93
N LEU A 7 -7.78 0.49 -19.23
CA LEU A 7 -7.03 1.65 -18.74
C LEU A 7 -7.24 1.88 -17.23
N ILE A 8 -8.46 1.64 -16.73
CA ILE A 8 -8.81 1.84 -15.33
C ILE A 8 -8.14 0.79 -14.42
N THR A 9 -7.98 -0.44 -14.91
CA THR A 9 -7.38 -1.57 -14.16
C THR A 9 -5.88 -1.73 -14.40
N LEU A 10 -5.23 -0.78 -15.07
CA LEU A 10 -3.81 -0.87 -15.40
C LEU A 10 -2.95 -0.99 -14.13
N ARG A 11 -1.98 -1.92 -14.15
CA ARG A 11 -1.11 -2.34 -13.03
C ARG A 11 -1.88 -2.93 -11.83
N SER A 12 -3.12 -3.36 -12.02
CA SER A 12 -3.84 -4.12 -11.01
C SER A 12 -3.47 -5.60 -11.04
N ILE A 13 -3.98 -6.37 -10.08
CA ILE A 13 -3.89 -7.84 -10.06
C ILE A 13 -4.34 -8.49 -11.37
N LEU A 14 -5.27 -7.87 -12.10
CA LEU A 14 -5.77 -8.38 -13.39
C LEU A 14 -4.73 -8.35 -14.51
N ASP A 15 -3.58 -7.70 -14.31
CA ASP A 15 -2.46 -7.81 -15.27
C ASP A 15 -1.72 -9.15 -15.12
N ILE A 16 -1.88 -9.85 -14.00
CA ILE A 16 -1.35 -11.20 -13.78
C ILE A 16 -2.25 -12.21 -14.50
N GLU A 17 -1.65 -13.11 -15.27
CA GLU A 17 -2.38 -14.04 -16.13
C GLU A 17 -3.33 -14.96 -15.36
N ILE A 18 -2.85 -15.60 -14.28
CA ILE A 18 -3.69 -16.48 -13.45
C ILE A 18 -4.89 -15.74 -12.85
N ALA A 19 -4.74 -14.44 -12.53
CA ALA A 19 -5.81 -13.65 -11.97
C ALA A 19 -6.99 -13.43 -12.93
N ARG A 20 -6.76 -13.55 -14.25
CA ARG A 20 -7.79 -13.43 -15.30
C ARG A 20 -8.39 -14.78 -15.71
N ASN A 21 -7.76 -15.88 -15.33
CA ASN A 21 -8.14 -17.22 -15.79
C ASN A 21 -9.06 -17.95 -14.81
N TYR A 22 -9.28 -17.39 -13.62
CA TYR A 22 -10.08 -17.99 -12.55
C TYR A 22 -11.07 -16.99 -11.98
N GLU A 23 -12.23 -17.49 -11.57
CA GLU A 23 -13.21 -16.74 -10.78
C GLU A 23 -12.78 -16.78 -9.31
N TRP A 24 -12.11 -15.72 -8.84
CA TRP A 24 -11.63 -15.55 -7.48
C TRP A 24 -12.72 -15.07 -6.53
N ASP A 25 -12.70 -15.58 -5.29
CA ASP A 25 -13.41 -14.95 -4.19
C ASP A 25 -12.68 -13.67 -3.77
N ALA A 26 -13.19 -12.55 -4.27
CA ALA A 26 -12.66 -11.23 -3.95
C ALA A 26 -12.63 -10.94 -2.44
N ALA A 27 -13.56 -11.49 -1.64
CA ALA A 27 -13.56 -11.27 -0.19
C ALA A 27 -12.33 -11.91 0.47
N THR A 28 -12.04 -13.15 0.12
CA THR A 28 -10.85 -13.90 0.59
C THR A 28 -9.55 -13.22 0.16
N ILE A 29 -9.44 -12.84 -1.12
CA ILE A 29 -8.24 -12.15 -1.66
C ILE A 29 -7.96 -10.82 -0.94
N ILE A 30 -9.01 -10.03 -0.69
CA ILE A 30 -8.88 -8.75 0.02
C ILE A 30 -8.49 -8.98 1.47
N ALA A 31 -9.10 -9.95 2.15
CA ALA A 31 -8.81 -10.28 3.53
C ALA A 31 -7.33 -10.71 3.71
N LEU A 32 -6.85 -11.64 2.89
CA LEU A 32 -5.49 -12.19 2.98
C LEU A 32 -4.42 -11.15 2.63
N SER A 33 -4.66 -10.33 1.62
CA SER A 33 -3.72 -9.28 1.22
C SER A 33 -3.66 -8.10 2.21
N GLY A 34 -4.62 -8.01 3.14
CA GLY A 34 -4.71 -6.90 4.11
C GLY A 34 -4.82 -5.53 3.45
N VAL A 35 -5.35 -5.48 2.22
CA VAL A 35 -5.68 -4.22 1.54
C VAL A 35 -7.09 -3.79 1.92
N ASP A 36 -7.31 -2.49 2.01
CA ASP A 36 -8.65 -1.98 2.35
C ASP A 36 -9.59 -1.98 1.13
N ARG A 37 -9.02 -1.99 -0.08
CA ARG A 37 -9.77 -1.84 -1.33
C ARG A 37 -9.28 -2.79 -2.42
N PRO A 38 -10.20 -3.36 -3.23
CA PRO A 38 -9.83 -4.22 -4.35
C PRO A 38 -8.89 -3.53 -5.34
N GLY A 39 -9.06 -2.22 -5.60
CA GLY A 39 -8.23 -1.48 -6.55
C GLY A 39 -6.76 -1.34 -6.14
N ASP A 40 -6.45 -1.53 -4.86
CA ASP A 40 -5.08 -1.48 -4.32
C ASP A 40 -4.30 -2.79 -4.53
N LEU A 41 -4.98 -3.86 -4.97
CA LEU A 41 -4.35 -5.08 -5.47
C LEU A 41 -3.58 -4.75 -6.75
N THR A 42 -2.27 -4.57 -6.63
CA THR A 42 -1.38 -4.23 -7.74
C THR A 42 -0.38 -5.34 -7.99
N THR A 43 0.18 -5.39 -9.19
CA THR A 43 1.28 -6.31 -9.55
C THR A 43 2.53 -6.15 -8.69
N ARG A 44 2.64 -5.06 -7.91
CA ARG A 44 3.74 -4.85 -6.96
C ARG A 44 3.59 -5.62 -5.67
N ILE A 45 2.36 -5.92 -5.27
CA ILE A 45 2.06 -6.53 -3.96
C ILE A 45 1.48 -7.94 -4.07
N VAL A 46 1.21 -8.41 -5.29
CA VAL A 46 0.70 -9.75 -5.59
C VAL A 46 1.69 -10.47 -6.49
N GLU A 47 2.03 -11.71 -6.16
CA GLU A 47 2.97 -12.53 -6.93
C GLU A 47 2.50 -13.97 -7.09
N VAL A 48 3.14 -14.67 -8.03
CA VAL A 48 2.91 -16.09 -8.32
C VAL A 48 4.21 -16.84 -8.00
N PRO A 49 4.38 -17.33 -6.76
CA PRO A 49 5.57 -18.09 -6.36
C PRO A 49 5.64 -19.44 -7.08
N GLY A 50 6.81 -19.79 -7.61
CA GLY A 50 7.00 -21.09 -8.27
C GLY A 50 7.06 -22.24 -7.26
N ALA A 51 7.60 -21.96 -6.07
CA ALA A 51 7.84 -22.98 -5.04
C ALA A 51 6.56 -23.68 -4.56
N LEU A 52 5.39 -23.03 -4.65
CA LEU A 52 4.13 -23.64 -4.20
C LEU A 52 3.73 -24.84 -5.06
N THR A 53 3.93 -24.74 -6.37
CA THR A 53 3.64 -25.84 -7.30
C THR A 53 4.57 -27.02 -7.05
N ASP A 54 5.86 -26.75 -6.85
CA ASP A 54 6.86 -27.78 -6.56
C ASP A 54 6.56 -28.48 -5.21
N ILE A 55 6.18 -27.73 -4.19
CA ILE A 55 5.79 -28.28 -2.88
C ILE A 55 4.50 -29.12 -2.98
N ALA A 56 3.52 -28.70 -3.77
CA ALA A 56 2.31 -29.50 -3.99
C ALA A 56 2.65 -30.83 -4.69
N ALA A 57 3.57 -30.80 -5.66
CA ALA A 57 3.96 -31.97 -6.44
C ALA A 57 4.88 -32.96 -5.70
N GLU A 58 5.80 -32.46 -4.86
CA GLU A 58 6.87 -33.29 -4.26
C GLU A 58 6.80 -33.36 -2.72
N GLY A 59 6.04 -32.47 -2.09
CA GLY A 59 6.01 -32.28 -0.64
C GLY A 59 7.04 -31.26 -0.16
N PHE A 60 6.98 -30.91 1.12
CA PHE A 60 7.90 -29.95 1.73
C PHE A 60 8.96 -30.63 2.58
N SER A 61 10.21 -30.22 2.37
CA SER A 61 11.32 -30.47 3.28
C SER A 61 12.24 -29.25 3.28
N PRO A 62 12.69 -28.74 4.44
CA PRO A 62 13.56 -27.57 4.53
C PRO A 62 14.85 -27.64 3.71
N HIS A 63 15.36 -28.85 3.48
CA HIS A 63 16.63 -29.10 2.78
C HIS A 63 16.44 -29.55 1.33
N SER A 64 15.20 -29.58 0.84
CA SER A 64 14.89 -29.89 -0.56
C SER A 64 15.11 -28.68 -1.47
N ALA A 65 15.14 -28.91 -2.79
CA ALA A 65 15.16 -27.83 -3.78
C ALA A 65 13.95 -26.89 -3.62
N ALA A 66 12.75 -27.46 -3.42
CA ALA A 66 11.52 -26.70 -3.17
C ALA A 66 11.60 -25.87 -1.87
N GLY A 67 12.21 -26.41 -0.81
CA GLY A 67 12.46 -25.70 0.44
C GLY A 67 13.40 -24.51 0.26
N HIS A 68 14.48 -24.69 -0.51
CA HIS A 68 15.39 -23.59 -0.85
C HIS A 68 14.73 -22.53 -1.73
N ALA A 69 13.91 -22.93 -2.71
CA ALA A 69 13.13 -22.01 -3.54
C ALA A 69 12.16 -21.20 -2.70
N LEU A 70 11.38 -21.85 -1.82
CA LEU A 70 10.45 -21.18 -0.91
C LEU A 70 11.18 -20.17 0.00
N SER A 71 12.35 -20.55 0.53
CA SER A 71 13.16 -19.68 1.38
C SER A 71 13.56 -18.40 0.65
N HIS A 72 14.02 -18.52 -0.59
CA HIS A 72 14.41 -17.37 -1.42
C HIS A 72 13.22 -16.50 -1.83
N GLU A 73 12.14 -17.12 -2.33
CA GLU A 73 10.92 -16.40 -2.72
C GLU A 73 10.28 -15.68 -1.53
N LEU A 74 10.23 -16.33 -0.35
CA LEU A 74 9.70 -15.72 0.87
C LEU A 74 10.57 -14.54 1.34
N HIS A 75 11.90 -14.71 1.34
CA HIS A 75 12.81 -13.62 1.68
C HIS A 75 12.55 -12.39 0.80
N ASP A 76 12.52 -12.60 -0.51
CA ASP A 76 12.33 -11.52 -1.48
C ASP A 76 10.93 -10.89 -1.37
N ALA A 77 9.88 -11.71 -1.19
CA ALA A 77 8.51 -11.24 -0.96
C ALA A 77 8.42 -10.33 0.27
N ILE A 78 9.00 -10.73 1.40
CA ILE A 78 9.01 -9.93 2.64
C ILE A 78 9.83 -8.65 2.45
N GLN A 79 11.00 -8.75 1.80
CA GLN A 79 11.89 -7.62 1.52
C GLN A 79 11.23 -6.58 0.59
N ARG A 80 10.43 -7.02 -0.39
CA ARG A 80 9.70 -6.16 -1.34
C ARG A 80 8.29 -5.78 -0.88
N ARG A 81 7.84 -6.27 0.28
CA ARG A 81 6.50 -6.07 0.85
C ARG A 81 5.38 -6.59 -0.06
N VAL A 82 5.62 -7.72 -0.69
CA VAL A 82 4.55 -8.53 -1.28
C VAL A 82 3.61 -8.93 -0.17
N ARG A 83 2.31 -8.80 -0.43
CA ARG A 83 1.26 -9.04 0.55
C ARG A 83 0.46 -10.30 0.27
N LEU A 84 0.47 -10.75 -0.98
CA LEU A 84 -0.35 -11.85 -1.43
C LEU A 84 0.44 -12.70 -2.43
N TRP A 85 0.40 -13.99 -2.21
CA TRP A 85 0.75 -14.99 -3.21
C TRP A 85 -0.51 -15.65 -3.72
N ILE A 86 -0.59 -15.84 -5.04
CA ILE A 86 -1.66 -16.58 -5.71
C ILE A 86 -1.03 -17.65 -6.59
N ALA A 87 -1.66 -18.82 -6.65
CA ALA A 87 -1.19 -19.93 -7.50
C ALA A 87 -2.37 -20.80 -7.94
N GLU A 88 -2.16 -21.60 -8.97
CA GLU A 88 -3.07 -22.66 -9.38
C GLU A 88 -2.40 -23.99 -9.05
N ILE A 89 -3.10 -24.84 -8.32
CA ILE A 89 -2.55 -26.11 -7.83
C ILE A 89 -3.44 -27.25 -8.31
N PRO A 90 -2.89 -28.34 -8.84
CA PRO A 90 -3.69 -29.53 -9.14
C PRO A 90 -4.50 -29.98 -7.93
N THR A 91 -5.80 -30.17 -8.11
CA THR A 91 -6.76 -30.41 -7.02
C THR A 91 -6.41 -31.67 -6.22
N ASP A 92 -5.85 -32.67 -6.90
CA ASP A 92 -5.37 -33.92 -6.31
C ASP A 92 -4.10 -33.76 -5.46
N GLN A 93 -3.36 -32.67 -5.63
CA GLN A 93 -2.13 -32.35 -4.90
C GLN A 93 -2.36 -31.35 -3.76
N LEU A 94 -3.55 -30.73 -3.69
CA LEU A 94 -3.87 -29.69 -2.72
C LEU A 94 -3.74 -30.17 -1.26
N ALA A 95 -4.12 -31.41 -0.98
CA ALA A 95 -3.99 -32.00 0.36
C ALA A 95 -2.54 -32.01 0.86
N ARG A 96 -1.58 -32.30 -0.03
CA ARG A 96 -0.15 -32.29 0.30
C ARG A 96 0.34 -30.88 0.61
N LEU A 97 -0.16 -29.89 -0.13
CA LEU A 97 0.17 -28.49 0.11
C LEU A 97 -0.33 -28.02 1.48
N HIS A 98 -1.57 -28.37 1.85
CA HIS A 98 -2.09 -28.09 3.19
C HIS A 98 -1.29 -28.77 4.30
N GLU A 99 -0.91 -30.04 4.11
CA GLU A 99 -0.06 -30.76 5.07
C GLU A 99 1.31 -30.10 5.23
N ALA A 100 1.91 -29.62 4.14
CA ALA A 100 3.20 -28.95 4.16
C ALA A 100 3.20 -27.62 4.92
N PHE A 101 2.15 -26.81 4.76
CA PHE A 101 2.09 -25.47 5.35
C PHE A 101 1.40 -25.42 6.71
N GLY A 102 0.46 -26.33 6.96
CA GLY A 102 -0.42 -26.33 8.11
C GLY A 102 -1.73 -25.59 7.86
N ASP A 103 -2.65 -25.73 8.83
CA ASP A 103 -3.99 -25.18 8.75
C ASP A 103 -3.99 -23.64 8.74
N GLY A 104 -4.82 -23.06 7.87
CA GLY A 104 -5.08 -21.62 7.87
C GLY A 104 -4.01 -20.73 7.22
N ILE A 105 -3.04 -21.31 6.50
CA ILE A 105 -2.07 -20.55 5.69
C ILE A 105 -2.47 -20.54 4.21
N VAL A 106 -2.87 -21.71 3.70
CA VAL A 106 -3.28 -21.90 2.31
C VAL A 106 -4.80 -21.80 2.25
N HIS A 107 -5.30 -20.95 1.36
CA HIS A 107 -6.74 -20.75 1.19
C HIS A 107 -7.15 -21.02 -0.25
N GLU A 108 -8.17 -21.85 -0.44
CA GLU A 108 -8.88 -21.97 -1.72
C GLU A 108 -9.63 -20.67 -1.97
N ALA A 109 -9.17 -19.88 -2.93
CA ALA A 109 -9.56 -18.48 -3.07
C ALA A 109 -10.34 -18.20 -4.36
N GLY A 110 -10.94 -19.23 -4.97
CA GLY A 110 -11.74 -19.11 -6.18
C GLY A 110 -12.36 -20.43 -6.60
N GLN A 111 -13.13 -20.41 -7.69
CA GLN A 111 -13.72 -21.62 -8.26
C GLN A 111 -12.65 -22.47 -8.98
N PRO A 112 -12.58 -23.79 -8.71
CA PRO A 112 -11.73 -24.69 -9.48
C PRO A 112 -12.07 -24.65 -10.97
N ARG A 113 -11.03 -24.72 -11.82
CA ARG A 113 -11.19 -24.75 -13.28
C ARG A 113 -10.44 -25.97 -13.83
N GLY A 114 -11.20 -26.92 -14.37
CA GLY A 114 -10.64 -28.19 -14.83
C GLY A 114 -10.11 -29.00 -13.66
N ALA A 115 -8.82 -29.36 -13.69
CA ALA A 115 -8.16 -30.14 -12.63
C ALA A 115 -7.43 -29.26 -11.60
N ASN A 116 -7.47 -27.94 -11.73
CA ASN A 116 -6.70 -27.01 -10.90
C ASN A 116 -7.61 -26.19 -9.98
N THR A 117 -7.15 -25.97 -8.76
CA THR A 117 -7.78 -25.11 -7.75
C THR A 117 -6.96 -23.84 -7.57
N PRO A 118 -7.57 -22.65 -7.66
CA PRO A 118 -6.89 -21.39 -7.37
C PRO A 118 -6.73 -21.21 -5.85
N ILE A 119 -5.50 -20.97 -5.43
CA ILE A 119 -5.15 -20.74 -4.02
C ILE A 119 -4.58 -19.34 -3.79
N ALA A 120 -4.69 -18.87 -2.56
CA ALA A 120 -4.07 -17.65 -2.09
C ALA A 120 -3.44 -17.85 -0.71
N MET A 121 -2.35 -17.13 -0.43
CA MET A 121 -1.70 -17.10 0.87
C MET A 121 -0.99 -15.77 1.13
N SER A 122 -0.84 -15.41 2.41
CA SER A 122 -0.08 -14.23 2.83
C SER A 122 1.35 -14.64 3.22
N PRO A 123 2.40 -14.14 2.54
CA PRO A 123 3.79 -14.43 2.91
C PRO A 123 4.12 -13.96 4.33
N LEU A 124 3.53 -12.85 4.75
CA LEU A 124 3.71 -12.32 6.10
C LEU A 124 3.07 -13.22 7.15
N GLU A 125 1.88 -13.74 6.86
CA GLU A 125 1.18 -14.66 7.76
C GLU A 125 1.94 -15.98 7.88
N LEU A 126 2.45 -16.52 6.77
CA LEU A 126 3.35 -17.68 6.79
C LEU A 126 4.55 -17.44 7.72
N LEU A 127 5.23 -16.29 7.57
CA LEU A 127 6.34 -15.92 8.43
C LEU A 127 5.93 -15.81 9.90
N GLU A 128 4.81 -15.12 10.21
CA GLU A 128 4.36 -14.94 11.60
C GLU A 128 3.94 -16.27 12.25
N GLN A 129 3.22 -17.13 11.53
CA GLN A 129 2.77 -18.42 12.04
C GLN A 129 3.94 -19.39 12.23
N TRP A 130 4.83 -19.55 11.25
CA TRP A 130 5.99 -20.44 11.37
C TRP A 130 7.04 -19.93 12.36
N ALA A 131 7.17 -18.61 12.54
CA ALA A 131 8.00 -18.04 13.61
C ALA A 131 7.50 -18.39 15.02
N ALA A 132 6.21 -18.70 15.17
CA ALA A 132 5.61 -19.17 16.42
C ALA A 132 5.38 -20.69 16.45
N GLY A 133 5.79 -21.41 15.41
CA GLY A 133 5.50 -22.83 15.20
C GLY A 133 6.53 -23.78 15.80
N SER A 134 6.74 -24.91 15.12
CA SER A 134 7.71 -25.95 15.52
C SER A 134 9.16 -25.44 15.50
N ASP A 135 10.08 -26.17 16.12
CA ASP A 135 11.51 -25.81 16.09
C ASP A 135 12.07 -25.84 14.65
N GLU A 136 11.61 -26.78 13.82
CA GLU A 136 12.00 -26.88 12.40
C GLU A 136 11.48 -25.69 11.58
N GLN A 137 10.23 -25.27 11.80
CA GLN A 137 9.66 -24.08 11.16
C GLN A 137 10.39 -22.80 11.59
N ARG A 138 10.69 -22.66 12.88
CA ARG A 138 11.45 -21.53 13.41
C ARG A 138 12.86 -21.47 12.84
N GLU A 139 13.52 -22.62 12.71
CA GLU A 139 14.85 -22.71 12.10
C GLU A 139 14.82 -22.36 10.61
N PHE A 140 13.84 -22.87 9.86
CA PHE A 140 13.64 -22.49 8.47
C PHE A 140 13.45 -20.97 8.32
N MET A 141 12.60 -20.36 9.15
CA MET A 141 12.36 -18.92 9.13
C MET A 141 13.60 -18.11 9.54
N ARG A 142 14.40 -18.62 10.48
CA ARG A 142 15.68 -18.00 10.87
C ARG A 142 16.64 -17.93 9.69
N ILE A 143 16.73 -18.99 8.89
CA ILE A 143 17.59 -19.07 7.71
C ILE A 143 17.02 -18.21 6.58
N ALA A 144 15.73 -18.34 6.27
CA ALA A 144 15.07 -17.59 5.20
C ALA A 144 15.16 -16.07 5.42
N MET A 145 15.03 -15.60 6.66
CA MET A 145 15.06 -14.17 6.99
C MET A 145 16.48 -13.61 7.22
N ALA A 146 17.53 -14.42 7.09
CA ALA A 146 18.91 -13.95 7.19
C ALA A 146 19.17 -12.85 6.14
N GLY A 147 19.75 -11.73 6.57
CA GLY A 147 20.04 -10.59 5.69
C GLY A 147 18.87 -9.63 5.43
N LEU A 148 17.70 -9.84 6.04
CA LEU A 148 16.54 -8.95 5.87
C LEU A 148 16.88 -7.50 6.27
N ASP A 149 16.58 -6.52 5.41
CA ASP A 149 16.85 -5.09 5.69
C ASP A 149 15.64 -4.42 6.35
N THR A 150 15.86 -3.84 7.53
CA THR A 150 14.82 -3.14 8.32
C THR A 150 14.37 -1.79 7.71
N LEU A 151 15.08 -1.26 6.71
CA LEU A 151 14.64 -0.07 5.95
C LEU A 151 13.39 -0.33 5.10
N THR A 152 13.29 -1.52 4.52
CA THR A 152 12.27 -1.87 3.53
C THR A 152 11.28 -2.90 4.05
N SER A 153 11.59 -3.68 5.08
CA SER A 153 10.62 -4.61 5.68
C SER A 153 9.54 -3.90 6.53
N SER A 154 8.45 -4.61 6.83
CA SER A 154 7.39 -4.15 7.73
C SER A 154 7.80 -4.36 9.20
N SER A 155 7.17 -3.64 10.13
CA SER A 155 7.41 -3.83 11.58
C SER A 155 7.07 -5.24 12.04
N HIS A 156 5.99 -5.81 11.51
CA HIS A 156 5.55 -7.19 11.76
C HIS A 156 6.60 -8.20 11.31
N ALA A 157 7.07 -8.09 10.06
CA ALA A 157 8.14 -8.95 9.54
C ALA A 157 9.42 -8.82 10.37
N THR A 158 9.88 -7.59 10.65
CA THR A 158 11.06 -7.36 11.50
C THR A 158 10.91 -8.02 12.88
N ARG A 159 9.72 -7.95 13.48
CA ARG A 159 9.44 -8.55 14.79
C ARG A 159 9.45 -10.08 14.72
N ALA A 160 8.80 -10.68 13.73
CA ALA A 160 8.79 -12.13 13.53
C ALA A 160 10.20 -12.68 13.25
N SER A 161 10.95 -12.04 12.35
CA SER A 161 12.35 -12.41 12.06
C SER A 161 13.25 -12.27 13.29
N ARG A 162 13.03 -11.26 14.14
CA ARG A 162 13.78 -11.12 15.40
C ARG A 162 13.41 -12.21 16.41
N ALA A 163 12.14 -12.62 16.46
CA ALA A 163 11.68 -13.67 17.39
C ALA A 163 12.35 -15.02 17.12
N VAL A 164 12.65 -15.35 15.86
CA VAL A 164 13.40 -16.56 15.48
C VAL A 164 14.92 -16.38 15.52
N GLY A 165 15.42 -15.20 15.86
CA GLY A 165 16.87 -14.92 15.93
C GLY A 165 17.56 -14.83 14.56
N ALA A 166 16.84 -14.42 13.51
CA ALA A 166 17.44 -14.22 12.19
C ALA A 166 18.48 -13.08 12.21
N SER A 167 19.55 -13.21 11.42
CA SER A 167 20.59 -12.20 11.27
C SER A 167 20.12 -11.03 10.39
N ILE A 168 19.30 -10.15 10.97
CA ILE A 168 18.72 -8.99 10.27
C ILE A 168 19.70 -7.80 10.20
N ILE A 169 19.59 -6.99 9.13
CA ILE A 169 20.33 -5.75 8.99
C ILE A 169 19.54 -4.62 9.65
N GLU A 170 19.91 -4.30 10.89
CA GLU A 170 19.29 -3.22 11.65
C GLU A 170 19.75 -1.83 11.16
N ARG A 171 18.77 -0.95 10.98
CA ARG A 171 18.96 0.40 10.46
C ARG A 171 18.41 1.40 11.45
N SER A 172 19.07 2.55 11.58
CA SER A 172 18.69 3.54 12.58
C SER A 172 17.27 4.07 12.33
N PRO A 173 16.48 4.32 13.39
CA PRO A 173 15.13 4.86 13.27
C PRO A 173 15.10 6.21 12.55
N PHE A 174 16.18 7.00 12.66
CA PHE A 174 16.33 8.26 11.94
C PHE A 174 16.39 8.08 10.41
N LEU A 175 17.20 7.14 9.91
CA LEU A 175 17.26 6.86 8.47
C LEU A 175 15.92 6.35 7.93
N ARG A 176 15.20 5.54 8.73
CA ARG A 176 13.84 5.09 8.39
C ARG A 176 12.86 6.26 8.29
N LEU A 177 12.99 7.26 9.17
CA LEU A 177 12.17 8.47 9.14
C LEU A 177 12.47 9.33 7.89
N CYS A 178 13.75 9.57 7.58
CA CYS A 178 14.15 10.37 6.41
C CYS A 178 13.72 9.76 5.08
N ARG A 179 13.55 8.43 5.01
CA ARG A 179 13.05 7.73 3.82
C ARG A 179 11.53 7.59 3.80
N ASN A 180 10.83 7.99 4.87
CA ASN A 180 9.37 7.92 4.92
C ASN A 180 8.77 9.01 4.00
N PRO A 181 8.00 8.65 2.96
CA PRO A 181 7.44 9.62 2.03
C PRO A 181 6.51 10.63 2.71
N LYS A 182 5.81 10.24 3.80
CA LYS A 182 4.99 11.17 4.56
C LYS A 182 5.86 12.26 5.21
N PHE A 183 6.96 11.87 5.84
CA PHE A 183 7.89 12.82 6.47
C PHE A 183 8.49 13.78 5.45
N ILE A 184 8.91 13.27 4.29
CA ILE A 184 9.41 14.09 3.17
C ILE A 184 8.34 15.10 2.73
N ALA A 185 7.09 14.69 2.58
CA ALA A 185 5.99 15.59 2.20
C ALA A 185 5.80 16.72 3.22
N TYR A 186 5.82 16.43 4.53
CA TYR A 186 5.75 17.46 5.58
C TYR A 186 6.91 18.45 5.49
N VAL A 187 8.13 17.96 5.32
CA VAL A 187 9.32 18.83 5.21
C VAL A 187 9.22 19.73 3.98
N VAL A 188 8.83 19.20 2.83
CA VAL A 188 8.69 19.96 1.59
C VAL A 188 7.63 21.06 1.73
N VAL A 189 6.44 20.71 2.23
CA VAL A 189 5.35 21.68 2.42
C VAL A 189 5.73 22.74 3.45
N PHE A 190 6.40 22.35 4.53
CA PHE A 190 6.87 23.29 5.55
C PHE A 190 7.87 24.29 4.97
N VAL A 191 8.89 23.83 4.25
CA VAL A 191 9.89 24.70 3.59
C VAL A 191 9.23 25.63 2.58
N TYR A 192 8.30 25.13 1.77
CA TYR A 192 7.52 25.96 0.84
C TYR A 192 6.71 27.04 1.57
N SER A 193 6.03 26.67 2.65
CA SER A 193 5.19 27.59 3.44
C SER A 193 6.03 28.69 4.10
N MET A 194 7.22 28.36 4.59
CA MET A 194 8.17 29.36 5.10
C MET A 194 8.62 30.34 4.02
N ALA A 195 8.85 29.88 2.79
CA ALA A 195 9.30 30.72 1.68
C ALA A 195 8.18 31.59 1.07
N ARG A 196 6.92 31.23 1.27
CA ARG A 196 5.76 31.85 0.60
C ARG A 196 5.53 33.32 0.98
N ALA A 197 5.95 33.75 2.16
CA ALA A 197 5.85 35.15 2.56
C ALA A 197 6.88 36.06 1.87
N VAL A 198 7.94 35.48 1.29
CA VAL A 198 9.06 36.25 0.72
C VAL A 198 8.62 37.20 -0.39
N PRO A 199 7.84 36.78 -1.40
CA PRO A 199 7.37 37.69 -2.44
C PRO A 199 6.45 38.80 -1.92
N VAL A 200 5.63 38.52 -0.89
CA VAL A 200 4.67 39.47 -0.32
C VAL A 200 5.36 40.63 0.38
N MET A 201 6.55 40.41 0.95
CA MET A 201 7.38 41.47 1.52
C MET A 201 7.75 42.57 0.51
N PHE A 202 7.73 42.27 -0.79
CA PHE A 202 8.13 43.18 -1.86
C PHE A 202 6.95 43.76 -2.64
N VAL A 203 5.70 43.45 -2.27
CA VAL A 203 4.51 44.00 -2.95
C VAL A 203 4.26 45.42 -2.46
N PRO A 204 4.43 46.45 -3.31
CA PRO A 204 3.99 47.79 -2.94
C PRO A 204 2.47 47.74 -2.88
N HIS A 205 1.87 48.29 -1.82
CA HIS A 205 0.42 48.38 -1.54
C HIS A 205 -0.28 47.20 -0.80
N PHE A 206 0.42 46.25 -0.20
CA PHE A 206 -0.22 45.31 0.75
C PHE A 206 -0.50 46.01 2.09
N GLY A 207 -1.77 46.15 2.47
CA GLY A 207 -2.18 46.87 3.68
C GLY A 207 -2.17 46.05 4.97
N GLY A 208 -1.91 44.74 4.90
CA GLY A 208 -1.83 43.84 6.05
C GLY A 208 -0.40 43.59 6.54
N ASP A 209 -0.26 43.00 7.73
CA ASP A 209 1.05 42.54 8.23
C ASP A 209 1.43 41.21 7.56
N TRP A 210 2.55 41.19 6.83
CA TRP A 210 3.11 40.00 6.19
C TRP A 210 3.51 38.91 7.20
N ARG A 211 3.82 39.28 8.44
CA ARG A 211 4.17 38.34 9.51
C ARG A 211 2.97 37.51 9.95
N ILE A 212 1.78 38.11 9.94
CA ILE A 212 0.52 37.40 10.23
C ILE A 212 0.22 36.41 9.12
N LEU A 213 0.38 36.81 7.85
CA LEU A 213 0.23 35.91 6.71
C LEU A 213 1.22 34.74 6.79
N TRP A 214 2.50 35.02 7.08
CA TRP A 214 3.53 34.01 7.29
C TRP A 214 3.18 33.05 8.43
N LEU A 215 2.70 33.57 9.57
CA LEU A 215 2.29 32.75 10.70
C LEU A 215 1.12 31.82 10.33
N ILE A 216 0.12 32.34 9.61
CA ILE A 216 -1.00 31.54 9.09
C ILE A 216 -0.47 30.42 8.20
N ASP A 217 0.41 30.72 7.24
CA ASP A 217 0.99 29.71 6.34
C ASP A 217 1.78 28.63 7.12
N VAL A 218 2.61 29.01 8.09
CA VAL A 218 3.40 28.06 8.89
C VAL A 218 2.51 27.17 9.76
N VAL A 219 1.51 27.75 10.44
CA VAL A 219 0.58 27.00 11.31
C VAL A 219 -0.31 26.07 10.50
N THR A 220 -0.71 26.48 9.30
CA THR A 220 -1.60 25.69 8.43
C THR A 220 -0.87 24.61 7.64
N ALA A 221 0.46 24.69 7.47
CA ALA A 221 1.26 23.71 6.72
C ALA A 221 1.10 22.27 7.22
N ILE A 222 1.10 22.06 8.54
CA ILE A 222 0.95 20.73 9.16
C ILE A 222 -0.44 20.15 8.90
N PRO A 223 -1.56 20.80 9.29
CA PRO A 223 -2.90 20.26 9.04
C PRO A 223 -3.23 20.19 7.55
N TYR A 224 -2.69 21.08 6.70
CA TYR A 224 -2.84 20.99 5.24
C TYR A 224 -2.20 19.72 4.67
N THR A 225 -0.94 19.45 5.03
CA THR A 225 -0.23 18.25 4.57
C THR A 225 -0.94 16.99 5.04
N TRP A 226 -1.36 16.96 6.31
CA TRP A 226 -2.18 15.87 6.84
C TRP A 226 -3.46 15.70 6.02
N GLY A 227 -4.17 16.80 5.75
CA GLY A 227 -5.42 16.79 5.01
C GLY A 227 -5.27 16.23 3.59
N LEU A 228 -4.21 16.61 2.87
CA LEU A 228 -3.90 16.05 1.56
C LEU A 228 -3.56 14.55 1.64
N ILE A 229 -2.73 14.16 2.61
CA ILE A 229 -2.37 12.76 2.80
C ILE A 229 -3.59 11.93 3.13
N GLU A 230 -4.49 12.39 4.00
CA GLU A 230 -5.71 11.63 4.35
C GLU A 230 -6.74 11.64 3.22
N MET A 231 -6.90 12.74 2.50
CA MET A 231 -7.75 12.81 1.31
C MET A 231 -7.34 11.75 0.27
N VAL A 232 -6.03 11.54 0.09
CA VAL A 232 -5.49 10.62 -0.92
C VAL A 232 -5.22 9.22 -0.35
N ALA A 233 -4.73 9.07 0.87
CA ALA A 233 -4.26 7.79 1.41
C ALA A 233 -5.06 7.30 2.62
N GLY A 234 -6.10 8.04 3.04
CA GLY A 234 -6.93 7.66 4.17
C GLY A 234 -7.65 6.34 3.90
N GLN A 235 -7.73 5.47 4.91
CA GLN A 235 -8.30 4.13 4.74
C GLN A 235 -9.84 4.17 4.71
N LYS A 236 -10.45 5.03 5.55
CA LYS A 236 -11.90 5.17 5.66
C LYS A 236 -12.39 6.41 4.93
N LEU A 237 -13.60 6.34 4.38
CA LEU A 237 -14.25 7.48 3.72
C LEU A 237 -14.30 8.72 4.63
N TRP A 238 -14.60 8.54 5.92
CA TRP A 238 -14.63 9.65 6.88
C TRP A 238 -13.27 10.32 7.09
N HIS A 239 -12.17 9.57 7.11
CA HIS A 239 -10.82 10.15 7.20
C HIS A 239 -10.50 10.96 5.93
N ARG A 240 -10.93 10.48 4.76
CA ARG A 240 -10.75 11.21 3.49
C ARG A 240 -11.57 12.50 3.45
N ILE A 241 -12.84 12.45 3.87
CA ILE A 241 -13.70 13.63 3.96
C ILE A 241 -13.10 14.64 4.93
N ALA A 242 -12.72 14.19 6.13
CA ALA A 242 -12.05 15.06 7.10
C ALA A 242 -10.78 15.67 6.51
N GLY A 243 -9.95 14.86 5.83
CA GLY A 243 -8.75 15.33 5.17
C GLY A 243 -9.02 16.38 4.08
N ALA A 244 -10.03 16.16 3.23
CA ALA A 244 -10.44 17.10 2.20
C ALA A 244 -10.95 18.43 2.79
N VAL A 245 -11.76 18.37 3.85
CA VAL A 245 -12.24 19.55 4.57
C VAL A 245 -11.06 20.31 5.20
N THR A 246 -10.17 19.60 5.92
CA THR A 246 -8.99 20.22 6.54
C THR A 246 -8.08 20.86 5.49
N ALA A 247 -7.77 20.16 4.40
CA ALA A 247 -6.96 20.70 3.30
C ALA A 247 -7.60 21.94 2.68
N SER A 248 -8.91 21.93 2.48
CA SER A 248 -9.65 23.07 1.92
C SER A 248 -9.60 24.30 2.85
N VAL A 249 -9.90 24.11 4.14
CA VAL A 249 -9.90 25.20 5.14
C VAL A 249 -8.51 25.81 5.33
N THR A 250 -7.50 24.96 5.48
CA THR A 250 -6.10 25.38 5.69
C THR A 250 -5.51 26.05 4.45
N PHE A 251 -5.85 25.58 3.25
CA PHE A 251 -5.48 26.24 2.01
C PHE A 251 -6.14 27.62 1.88
N LEU A 252 -7.40 27.77 2.30
CA LEU A 252 -8.16 29.00 2.16
C LEU A 252 -7.75 30.08 3.17
N ALA A 253 -7.30 29.70 4.37
CA ALA A 253 -6.94 30.60 5.47
C ALA A 253 -6.07 31.82 5.07
N PRO A 254 -4.91 31.66 4.38
CA PRO A 254 -4.11 32.80 3.95
C PRO A 254 -4.81 33.69 2.91
N TYR A 255 -5.69 33.12 2.07
CA TYR A 255 -6.44 33.89 1.07
C TYR A 255 -7.60 34.67 1.69
N VAL A 256 -8.25 34.15 2.74
CA VAL A 256 -9.26 34.92 3.49
C VAL A 256 -8.61 36.16 4.09
N TYR A 257 -7.43 36.02 4.71
CA TYR A 257 -6.68 37.16 5.24
C TYR A 257 -6.28 38.13 4.12
N PHE A 258 -5.78 37.63 2.99
CA PHE A 258 -5.43 38.48 1.84
C PHE A 258 -6.64 39.23 1.24
N LEU A 259 -7.82 38.60 1.18
CA LEU A 259 -9.07 39.18 0.67
C LEU A 259 -9.69 40.21 1.61
N LEU A 260 -9.54 40.04 2.93
CA LEU A 260 -10.03 41.00 3.92
C LEU A 260 -9.22 42.31 3.92
N TYR A 261 -7.94 42.24 3.54
CA TYR A 261 -6.98 43.36 3.60
C TYR A 261 -6.46 43.81 2.22
N GLY A 262 -7.00 43.29 1.11
CA GLY A 262 -6.56 43.57 -0.26
C GLY A 262 -7.69 43.55 -1.30
N ARG A 263 -7.47 44.19 -2.46
CA ARG A 263 -8.42 44.18 -3.61
C ARG A 263 -8.59 42.77 -4.20
N HIS A 264 -9.76 42.53 -4.81
CA HIS A 264 -10.26 41.29 -5.43
C HIS A 264 -9.20 40.22 -5.74
N ALA A 265 -9.42 38.98 -5.24
CA ALA A 265 -8.58 37.84 -5.56
C ALA A 265 -8.46 37.64 -7.09
N PRO A 266 -7.24 37.43 -7.61
CA PRO A 266 -7.04 37.02 -9.00
C PRO A 266 -7.93 35.81 -9.36
N PRO A 267 -8.60 35.80 -10.53
CA PRO A 267 -9.49 34.70 -10.93
C PRO A 267 -8.83 33.31 -10.88
N GLY A 268 -7.51 33.23 -11.08
CA GLY A 268 -6.74 31.98 -10.99
C GLY A 268 -6.78 31.30 -9.63
N ILE A 269 -7.02 32.03 -8.53
CA ILE A 269 -7.16 31.44 -7.19
C ILE A 269 -8.44 30.60 -7.10
N TRP A 270 -9.55 31.10 -7.63
CA TRP A 270 -10.82 30.36 -7.67
C TRP A 270 -10.71 29.10 -8.53
N PHE A 271 -9.97 29.19 -9.64
CA PHE A 271 -9.65 28.02 -10.46
C PHE A 271 -8.81 26.99 -9.70
N ALA A 272 -7.77 27.41 -8.97
CA ALA A 272 -6.96 26.49 -8.16
C ALA A 272 -7.77 25.82 -7.05
N ILE A 273 -8.65 26.56 -6.36
CA ILE A 273 -9.58 26.02 -5.35
C ILE A 273 -10.50 24.97 -5.97
N ALA A 274 -11.10 25.30 -7.12
CA ALA A 274 -11.96 24.37 -7.85
C ALA A 274 -11.19 23.10 -8.25
N CYS A 275 -9.96 23.22 -8.77
CA CYS A 275 -9.12 22.08 -9.11
C CYS A 275 -8.79 21.17 -7.92
N ILE A 276 -8.51 21.73 -6.74
CA ILE A 276 -8.24 20.92 -5.53
C ILE A 276 -9.51 20.18 -5.08
N PHE A 277 -10.63 20.91 -4.99
CA PHE A 277 -11.90 20.35 -4.52
C PHE A 277 -12.46 19.30 -5.48
N PHE A 278 -12.59 19.64 -6.77
CA PHE A 278 -13.05 18.70 -7.79
C PHE A 278 -12.03 17.61 -8.09
N GLY A 279 -10.73 17.88 -7.95
CA GLY A 279 -9.68 16.88 -8.07
C GLY A 279 -9.81 15.77 -7.03
N GLY A 280 -10.07 16.12 -5.76
CA GLY A 280 -10.34 15.13 -4.70
C GLY A 280 -11.57 14.27 -5.00
N ILE A 281 -12.67 14.88 -5.44
CA ILE A 281 -13.89 14.17 -5.83
C ILE A 281 -13.61 13.24 -7.03
N PHE A 282 -12.93 13.75 -8.06
CA PHE A 282 -12.62 12.97 -9.25
C PHE A 282 -11.71 11.78 -8.94
N LEU A 283 -10.72 11.94 -8.06
CA LEU A 283 -9.87 10.85 -7.60
C LEU A 283 -10.66 9.76 -6.87
N GLU A 284 -11.62 10.14 -6.02
CA GLU A 284 -12.47 9.16 -5.32
C GLU A 284 -13.40 8.43 -6.29
N VAL A 285 -13.99 9.13 -7.26
CA VAL A 285 -14.79 8.51 -8.33
C VAL A 285 -13.94 7.52 -9.13
N PHE A 286 -12.75 7.93 -9.56
CA PHE A 286 -11.83 7.05 -10.30
C PHE A 286 -11.47 5.80 -9.51
N ARG A 287 -11.17 5.94 -8.20
CA ARG A 287 -10.89 4.80 -7.33
C ARG A 287 -12.08 3.89 -7.16
N TYR A 288 -13.27 4.44 -6.96
CA TYR A 288 -14.49 3.65 -6.88
C TYR A 288 -14.73 2.84 -8.17
N LEU A 289 -14.52 3.47 -9.34
CA LEU A 289 -14.62 2.78 -10.62
C LEU A 289 -13.57 1.67 -10.74
N ARG A 290 -12.33 1.92 -10.32
CA ARG A 290 -11.26 0.93 -10.28
C ARG A 290 -11.57 -0.23 -9.33
N ASP A 291 -12.05 0.05 -8.12
CA ASP A 291 -12.45 -0.95 -7.13
C ASP A 291 -13.53 -1.87 -7.69
N ARG A 292 -14.55 -1.29 -8.35
CA ARG A 292 -15.61 -2.05 -8.99
C ARG A 292 -15.12 -2.86 -10.19
N ALA A 293 -14.22 -2.29 -11.01
CA ALA A 293 -13.67 -2.97 -12.17
C ALA A 293 -12.77 -4.15 -11.76
N VAL A 294 -11.90 -3.98 -10.76
CA VAL A 294 -11.04 -5.05 -10.23
C VAL A 294 -11.89 -6.13 -9.57
N LYS A 295 -12.85 -5.76 -8.71
CA LYS A 295 -13.74 -6.74 -8.07
C LYS A 295 -14.55 -7.53 -9.09
N LYS A 296 -15.02 -6.86 -10.15
CA LYS A 296 -15.74 -7.52 -11.24
C LYS A 296 -14.83 -8.46 -12.02
N GLY A 297 -13.63 -8.01 -12.41
CA GLY A 297 -12.69 -8.83 -13.18
C GLY A 297 -12.06 -9.98 -12.40
N LEU A 298 -12.10 -9.95 -11.05
CA LEU A 298 -11.76 -11.11 -10.23
C LEU A 298 -12.89 -12.14 -10.18
N ALA A 299 -14.14 -11.75 -10.39
CA ALA A 299 -15.30 -12.64 -10.33
C ALA A 299 -15.76 -13.15 -11.71
N GLU A 300 -15.05 -12.79 -12.78
CA GLU A 300 -15.25 -13.21 -14.17
C GLU A 300 -14.07 -14.07 -14.62
#